data_AF-A0A847Q3V2-F1
#
_entry.id   AF-A0A847Q3V2-F1
#
_cell.length_a   1.000
_cell.length_b   1.000
_cell.length_c   1.000
_cell.angle_alpha   90.00
_cell.angle_beta   90.00
_cell.angle_gamma   90.00
#
_symmetry.space_group_name_H-M   'P 1'
#
loop_
_entity.id
_entity.type
_entity.pdbx_description
1 polymer ?
#
loop_
_entity_poly.entity_id
_entity_poly.type
_entity_poly.pdbx_seq_one_letter_code
_entity_poly.pdbx_strand_id
1 'polypeptide(L)'
;YSETSPMCQYVVQNSETWVIPVMNPDGYSSNSRYNANGIDLNRNLSYMWQPGGGGGSNPFSEPETCALRNLTMTAWPAQNSYENPFCASLSMHGGEACFNYVWNYSSAAVQDTLLIVDMAERYADLCQVPGFWVTEGWAWYVITGDVNDWSYGEYGGIDHTVEVHVDKQASDWPGVAAQHYMSILDFFENAVSGIWGTVTDGYGQPLDANLQVTMWDGGDSQPLRFCRTDVTMGDYMKPTLPGTYSVTATVSGYPPQTVSDVAVAAGQRVEVSFVFGVQGSPGSEGGRYGPVSLGISPNPSSGPVTFSCSSPEGCILEVFDLSGRTVYESEIPPGAVELEWDFTGRCGVLPSGIYLAGLSSRGESVSRLLVLER
;
A
#
# COMPACT_ATOMS: atom_id res chain seq x y z
N TYR A 1 23.09 -28.41 -5.48
CA TYR A 1 22.22 -27.23 -5.33
C TYR A 1 22.53 -26.26 -6.47
N SER A 2 21.96 -26.46 -7.65
CA SER A 2 22.14 -25.51 -8.77
C SER A 2 21.07 -25.66 -9.85
N GLU A 3 19.82 -25.82 -9.47
CA GLU A 3 18.69 -25.60 -10.39
C GLU A 3 17.72 -24.66 -9.67
N THR A 4 17.84 -23.38 -9.96
CA THR A 4 16.88 -22.37 -9.54
C THR A 4 15.64 -22.53 -10.41
N SER A 5 14.50 -22.89 -9.80
CA SER A 5 13.20 -22.93 -10.49
C SER A 5 12.95 -21.58 -11.18
N PRO A 6 12.58 -21.56 -12.48
CA PRO A 6 12.22 -20.33 -13.19
C PRO A 6 11.13 -19.53 -12.48
N MET A 7 10.15 -20.20 -11.87
CA MET A 7 9.09 -19.55 -11.08
C MET A 7 9.67 -18.86 -9.83
N CYS A 8 10.59 -19.52 -9.11
CA CYS A 8 11.25 -18.90 -7.95
C CYS A 8 12.08 -17.69 -8.36
N GLN A 9 12.79 -17.75 -9.49
CA GLN A 9 13.52 -16.59 -10.01
C GLN A 9 12.56 -15.47 -10.37
N TYR A 10 11.44 -15.79 -11.02
CA TYR A 10 10.43 -14.81 -11.39
C TYR A 10 9.86 -14.09 -10.17
N VAL A 11 9.44 -14.83 -9.14
CA VAL A 11 8.93 -14.25 -7.88
C VAL A 11 9.96 -13.33 -7.24
N VAL A 12 11.21 -13.77 -7.09
CA VAL A 12 12.28 -12.96 -6.47
C VAL A 12 12.62 -11.70 -7.28
N GLN A 13 12.48 -11.75 -8.61
CA GLN A 13 12.79 -10.62 -9.48
C GLN A 13 11.64 -9.62 -9.65
N ASN A 14 10.40 -10.06 -9.44
CA ASN A 14 9.20 -9.28 -9.80
C ASN A 14 8.30 -8.95 -8.62
N SER A 15 8.57 -9.49 -7.43
CA SER A 15 7.81 -9.22 -6.22
C SER A 15 8.71 -8.87 -5.06
N GLU A 16 8.20 -8.04 -4.16
CA GLU A 16 8.68 -7.98 -2.78
C GLU A 16 7.85 -8.98 -1.97
N THR A 17 8.47 -10.08 -1.55
CA THR A 17 7.77 -11.14 -0.79
C THR A 17 8.12 -11.06 0.69
N TRP A 18 7.10 -10.93 1.54
CA TRP A 18 7.24 -10.96 2.99
C TRP A 18 6.75 -12.31 3.54
N VAL A 19 7.51 -12.87 4.48
CA VAL A 19 7.16 -14.12 5.15
C VAL A 19 7.17 -13.88 6.65
N ILE A 20 6.01 -14.08 7.29
CA ILE A 20 5.84 -14.04 8.74
C ILE A 20 5.64 -15.49 9.21
N PRO A 21 6.70 -16.19 9.69
CA PRO A 21 6.58 -17.62 10.00
C PRO A 21 5.61 -17.92 11.12
N VAL A 22 5.55 -17.04 12.13
CA VAL A 22 4.70 -17.21 13.31
C VAL A 22 4.15 -15.86 13.75
N MET A 23 2.85 -15.66 13.54
CA MET A 23 2.14 -14.44 13.95
C MET A 23 1.83 -14.42 15.46
N ASN A 24 1.60 -15.59 16.06
CA ASN A 24 1.30 -15.76 17.49
C ASN A 24 2.44 -16.56 18.19
N PRO A 25 3.60 -15.95 18.46
CA PRO A 25 4.74 -16.66 19.05
C PRO A 25 4.45 -17.19 20.46
N ASP A 26 3.68 -16.45 21.26
CA ASP A 26 3.30 -16.87 22.61
C ASP A 26 2.36 -18.08 22.58
N GLY A 27 1.35 -18.05 21.70
CA GLY A 27 0.47 -19.19 21.45
C GLY A 27 1.24 -20.41 20.92
N TYR A 28 2.16 -20.20 19.98
CA TYR A 28 3.02 -21.27 19.46
C TYR A 28 3.84 -21.94 20.58
N SER A 29 4.50 -21.16 21.43
CA SER A 29 5.33 -21.68 22.53
C SER A 29 4.52 -22.44 23.59
N SER A 30 3.25 -22.05 23.79
CA SER A 30 2.34 -22.63 24.77
C SER A 30 1.41 -23.70 24.19
N ASN A 31 1.56 -24.04 22.90
CA ASN A 31 0.64 -24.91 22.17
C ASN A 31 -0.83 -24.47 22.30
N SER A 32 -1.07 -23.18 22.14
CA SER A 32 -2.36 -22.51 22.26
C SER A 32 -2.76 -21.83 20.95
N ARG A 33 -4.06 -21.87 20.64
CA ARG A 33 -4.67 -21.06 19.57
C ARG A 33 -4.59 -19.56 19.90
N TYR A 34 -4.85 -19.24 21.16
CA TYR A 34 -4.95 -17.87 21.65
C TYR A 34 -3.58 -17.29 21.97
N ASN A 35 -3.42 -15.97 21.95
CA ASN A 35 -2.20 -15.32 22.43
C ASN A 35 -2.08 -15.38 23.96
N ALA A 36 -1.04 -14.75 24.54
CA ALA A 36 -0.79 -14.76 25.98
C ALA A 36 -1.95 -14.20 26.83
N ASN A 37 -2.79 -13.33 26.25
CA ASN A 37 -3.96 -12.75 26.92
C ASN A 37 -5.24 -13.60 26.75
N GLY A 38 -5.15 -14.75 26.07
CA GLY A 38 -6.30 -15.60 25.79
C GLY A 38 -7.19 -15.07 24.67
N ILE A 39 -6.67 -14.18 23.81
CA ILE A 39 -7.41 -13.57 22.70
C ILE A 39 -7.17 -14.34 21.39
N ASP A 40 -8.23 -14.52 20.62
CA ASP A 40 -8.17 -15.05 19.25
C ASP A 40 -7.76 -13.91 18.32
N LEU A 41 -6.52 -13.95 17.85
CA LEU A 41 -6.00 -12.92 16.97
C LEU A 41 -6.81 -12.81 15.67
N ASN A 42 -7.41 -13.91 15.19
CA ASN A 42 -8.26 -13.90 14.00
C ASN A 42 -9.72 -13.47 14.29
N ARG A 43 -9.93 -12.78 15.42
CA ARG A 43 -11.18 -12.08 15.82
C ARG A 43 -10.88 -10.67 16.35
N ASN A 44 -9.68 -10.16 16.09
CA ASN A 44 -9.16 -8.95 16.72
C ASN A 44 -8.70 -7.89 15.69
N LEU A 45 -9.09 -8.02 14.42
CA LEU A 45 -8.84 -7.03 13.38
C LEU A 45 -10.10 -6.18 13.16
N SER A 46 -9.99 -5.04 12.48
CA SER A 46 -10.99 -3.96 12.56
C SER A 46 -12.14 -4.03 11.56
N TYR A 47 -11.96 -4.68 10.41
CA TYR A 47 -13.00 -4.65 9.39
C TYR A 47 -14.20 -5.49 9.80
N MET A 48 -15.37 -4.85 9.86
CA MET A 48 -16.64 -5.44 10.30
C MET A 48 -16.53 -6.18 11.64
N TRP A 49 -15.60 -5.75 12.49
CA TRP A 49 -15.36 -6.32 13.81
C TRP A 49 -16.60 -6.22 14.70
N GLN A 50 -16.85 -7.28 15.48
CA GLN A 50 -17.92 -7.28 16.48
C GLN A 50 -17.39 -7.79 17.83
N PRO A 51 -17.88 -7.24 18.96
CA PRO A 51 -17.56 -7.79 20.27
C PRO A 51 -18.00 -9.25 20.41
N GLY A 52 -17.15 -10.08 21.01
CA GLY A 52 -17.41 -11.52 21.20
C GLY A 52 -16.52 -12.40 20.33
N GLY A 53 -16.90 -13.66 20.16
CA GLY A 53 -16.17 -14.61 19.28
C GLY A 53 -14.75 -15.00 19.75
N GLY A 54 -14.29 -14.51 20.90
CA GLY A 54 -12.91 -14.68 21.38
C GLY A 54 -11.98 -13.52 21.03
N GLY A 55 -12.48 -12.46 20.39
CA GLY A 55 -11.73 -11.24 20.11
C GLY A 55 -11.46 -10.41 21.37
N GLY A 56 -10.48 -9.51 21.28
CA GLY A 56 -10.11 -8.61 22.37
C GLY A 56 -11.11 -7.48 22.63
N SER A 57 -10.75 -6.51 23.47
CA SER A 57 -11.67 -5.45 23.93
C SER A 57 -12.15 -4.49 22.83
N ASN A 58 -11.35 -4.35 21.78
CA ASN A 58 -11.58 -3.53 20.59
C ASN A 58 -10.68 -4.05 19.46
N PRO A 59 -10.88 -3.61 18.21
CA PRO A 59 -9.95 -3.93 17.14
C PRO A 59 -8.52 -3.55 17.48
N PHE A 60 -7.58 -4.41 17.11
CA PHE A 60 -6.16 -4.27 17.37
C PHE A 60 -5.80 -4.06 18.85
N SER A 61 -6.59 -4.63 19.76
CA SER A 61 -6.27 -4.56 21.20
C SER A 61 -4.98 -5.29 21.55
N GLU A 62 -4.61 -6.31 20.75
CA GLU A 62 -3.46 -7.15 21.00
C GLU A 62 -2.19 -6.62 20.31
N PRO A 63 -1.00 -6.79 20.94
CA PRO A 63 0.25 -6.30 20.37
C PRO A 63 0.56 -6.96 19.02
N GLU A 64 0.21 -8.23 18.83
CA GLU A 64 0.42 -8.94 17.58
C GLU A 64 -0.39 -8.31 16.44
N THR A 65 -1.70 -8.12 16.63
CA THR A 65 -2.57 -7.53 15.59
C THR A 65 -2.24 -6.05 15.34
N CYS A 66 -1.82 -5.31 16.36
CA CYS A 66 -1.20 -3.99 16.18
C CYS A 66 0.06 -4.03 15.31
N ALA A 67 0.94 -5.01 15.51
CA ALA A 67 2.16 -5.15 14.71
C ALA A 67 1.83 -5.46 13.24
N LEU A 68 0.91 -6.40 12.97
CA LEU A 68 0.45 -6.69 11.61
C LEU A 68 -0.18 -5.47 10.94
N ARG A 69 -1.05 -4.74 11.65
CA ARG A 69 -1.61 -3.48 11.15
C ARG A 69 -0.50 -2.50 10.78
N ASN A 70 0.48 -2.31 11.66
CA ASN A 70 1.53 -1.31 11.46
C ASN A 70 2.50 -1.64 10.32
N LEU A 71 2.50 -2.88 9.79
CA LEU A 71 3.22 -3.19 8.55
C LEU A 71 2.63 -2.46 7.34
N THR A 72 1.32 -2.15 7.39
CA THR A 72 0.57 -1.56 6.27
C THR A 72 -0.05 -0.19 6.58
N MET A 73 -0.65 -0.03 7.75
CA MET A 73 -1.52 1.10 8.12
C MET A 73 -0.99 1.86 9.34
N THR A 74 0.08 2.64 9.16
CA THR A 74 0.71 3.40 10.25
C THR A 74 -0.17 4.54 10.79
N ALA A 75 -1.08 5.06 9.96
CA ALA A 75 -2.03 6.15 10.31
C ALA A 75 -3.46 5.67 10.63
N TRP A 76 -3.67 4.37 10.91
CA TRP A 76 -4.99 3.83 11.22
C TRP A 76 -5.74 4.64 12.30
N PRO A 77 -7.05 4.92 12.15
CA PRO A 77 -7.99 4.37 11.16
C PRO A 77 -8.07 5.16 9.84
N ALA A 78 -7.19 6.13 9.61
CA ALA A 78 -7.18 6.83 8.32
C ALA A 78 -6.74 5.87 7.21
N GLN A 79 -7.51 5.82 6.12
CA GLN A 79 -7.14 5.06 4.92
C GLN A 79 -6.22 5.89 4.01
N ASN A 80 -5.08 6.28 4.57
CA ASN A 80 -4.03 7.06 3.92
C ASN A 80 -2.68 6.67 4.56
N SER A 81 -1.57 7.18 4.02
CA SER A 81 -0.23 6.95 4.57
C SER A 81 0.14 5.47 4.69
N TYR A 82 -0.21 4.66 3.69
CA TYR A 82 0.13 3.24 3.68
C TYR A 82 1.61 3.03 3.37
N GLU A 83 2.28 2.18 4.14
CA GLU A 83 3.62 1.67 3.87
C GLU A 83 3.45 0.18 3.57
N ASN A 84 4.14 -0.41 2.59
CA ASN A 84 3.95 -1.81 2.18
C ASN A 84 2.47 -2.23 1.99
N PRO A 85 1.66 -1.55 1.13
CA PRO A 85 0.31 -1.98 0.83
C PRO A 85 0.30 -3.31 0.06
N PHE A 86 0.26 -4.43 0.78
CA PHE A 86 0.32 -5.78 0.20
C PHE A 86 -0.83 -6.01 -0.79
N CYS A 87 -0.51 -6.41 -2.01
CA CYS A 87 -1.53 -6.62 -3.03
C CYS A 87 -2.26 -7.97 -2.93
N ALA A 88 -1.57 -9.01 -2.45
CA ALA A 88 -2.12 -10.34 -2.21
C ALA A 88 -1.30 -11.08 -1.14
N SER A 89 -1.99 -11.93 -0.37
CA SER A 89 -1.40 -12.61 0.79
C SER A 89 -2.06 -13.98 1.05
N LEU A 90 -1.35 -14.85 1.78
CA LEU A 90 -1.88 -16.13 2.28
C LEU A 90 -1.69 -16.19 3.80
N SER A 91 -2.79 -16.35 4.54
CA SER A 91 -2.82 -16.62 5.97
C SER A 91 -2.97 -18.13 6.21
N MET A 92 -1.93 -18.77 6.76
CA MET A 92 -1.88 -20.23 6.93
C MET A 92 -2.53 -20.67 8.24
N HIS A 93 -3.49 -21.59 8.14
CA HIS A 93 -4.29 -22.13 9.23
C HIS A 93 -4.25 -23.67 9.22
N GLY A 94 -4.78 -24.30 10.26
CA GLY A 94 -4.97 -25.76 10.30
C GLY A 94 -6.24 -26.13 11.07
N GLY A 95 -6.72 -27.35 10.83
CA GLY A 95 -8.00 -27.86 11.35
C GLY A 95 -8.99 -28.25 10.26
N GLU A 96 -8.69 -27.92 9.01
CA GLU A 96 -9.40 -28.35 7.80
C GLU A 96 -8.38 -28.44 6.63
N ALA A 97 -8.80 -28.88 5.45
CA ALA A 97 -8.01 -28.83 4.22
C ALA A 97 -8.75 -28.02 3.15
N CYS A 98 -8.65 -26.70 3.17
CA CYS A 98 -9.37 -25.84 2.23
C CYS A 98 -8.70 -24.50 1.95
N PHE A 99 -9.15 -23.86 0.87
CA PHE A 99 -8.86 -22.48 0.54
C PHE A 99 -10.11 -21.63 0.76
N ASN A 100 -10.02 -20.69 1.68
CA ASN A 100 -11.11 -19.84 2.13
C ASN A 100 -10.85 -18.39 1.72
N TYR A 101 -11.85 -17.75 1.11
CA TYR A 101 -11.75 -16.38 0.61
C TYR A 101 -12.87 -15.46 1.12
N VAL A 102 -12.65 -14.16 1.00
CA VAL A 102 -13.57 -13.09 1.46
C VAL A 102 -14.95 -13.16 0.79
N TRP A 103 -16.03 -12.75 1.45
CA TRP A 103 -16.07 -12.27 2.83
C TRP A 103 -16.33 -13.40 3.82
N ASN A 104 -15.74 -13.30 5.00
CA ASN A 104 -16.07 -14.15 6.14
C ASN A 104 -17.26 -13.62 6.94
N TYR A 105 -17.46 -12.30 7.00
CA TYR A 105 -18.49 -11.67 7.84
C TYR A 105 -19.91 -11.71 7.27
N SER A 106 -20.09 -11.81 5.95
CA SER A 106 -21.42 -11.78 5.32
C SER A 106 -21.42 -12.21 3.85
N SER A 107 -22.61 -12.40 3.29
CA SER A 107 -22.83 -12.63 1.85
C SER A 107 -22.82 -11.35 1.00
N ALA A 108 -22.11 -10.30 1.45
CA ALA A 108 -22.04 -9.05 0.70
C ALA A 108 -21.30 -9.25 -0.63
N ALA A 109 -21.64 -8.44 -1.64
CA ALA A 109 -20.95 -8.52 -2.92
C ALA A 109 -19.45 -8.19 -2.76
N VAL A 110 -18.60 -8.96 -3.45
CA VAL A 110 -17.15 -8.78 -3.53
C VAL A 110 -16.81 -8.21 -4.91
N GLN A 111 -16.11 -7.08 -4.96
CA GLN A 111 -15.80 -6.40 -6.22
C GLN A 111 -14.82 -7.19 -7.10
N ASP A 112 -13.88 -7.92 -6.48
CA ASP A 112 -12.86 -8.72 -7.14
C ASP A 112 -13.22 -10.23 -7.23
N THR A 113 -14.49 -10.62 -7.13
CA THR A 113 -14.90 -12.05 -7.06
C THR A 113 -14.24 -12.93 -8.12
N LEU A 114 -14.23 -12.49 -9.39
CA LEU A 114 -13.68 -13.31 -10.48
C LEU A 114 -12.19 -13.63 -10.27
N LEU A 115 -11.41 -12.64 -9.84
CA LEU A 115 -9.98 -12.82 -9.59
C LEU A 115 -9.73 -13.66 -8.34
N ILE A 116 -10.48 -13.41 -7.26
CA ILE A 116 -10.35 -14.14 -6.00
C ILE A 116 -10.68 -15.63 -6.19
N VAL A 117 -11.73 -15.93 -6.95
CA VAL A 117 -12.11 -17.32 -7.27
C VAL A 117 -11.07 -17.96 -8.19
N ASP A 118 -10.54 -17.25 -9.19
CA ASP A 118 -9.46 -17.77 -10.04
C ASP A 118 -8.21 -18.14 -9.21
N MET A 119 -7.79 -17.27 -8.29
CA MET A 119 -6.67 -17.55 -7.37
C MET A 119 -6.94 -18.79 -6.50
N ALA A 120 -8.16 -18.93 -5.97
CA ALA A 120 -8.55 -20.04 -5.11
C ALA A 120 -8.57 -21.38 -5.87
N GLU A 121 -9.20 -21.42 -7.05
CA GLU A 121 -9.31 -22.63 -7.86
C GLU A 121 -7.94 -23.07 -8.39
N ARG A 122 -7.09 -22.14 -8.83
CA ARG A 122 -5.71 -22.47 -9.25
C ARG A 122 -4.87 -23.05 -8.10
N TYR A 123 -5.01 -22.49 -6.91
CA TYR A 123 -4.35 -23.04 -5.73
C TYR A 123 -4.81 -24.49 -5.48
N ALA A 124 -6.12 -24.73 -5.52
CA ALA A 124 -6.73 -26.03 -5.27
C ALA A 124 -6.34 -27.07 -6.34
N ASP A 125 -6.34 -26.69 -7.62
CA ASP A 125 -5.96 -27.55 -8.75
C ASP A 125 -4.53 -28.11 -8.63
N LEU A 126 -3.63 -27.33 -8.05
CA LEU A 126 -2.22 -27.71 -7.83
C LEU A 126 -1.98 -28.38 -6.48
N CYS A 127 -2.93 -28.26 -5.55
CA CYS A 127 -2.77 -28.74 -4.18
C CYS A 127 -2.88 -30.27 -4.14
N GLN A 128 -1.92 -30.93 -3.50
CA GLN A 128 -1.89 -32.39 -3.42
C GLN A 128 -2.46 -32.94 -2.11
N VAL A 129 -3.08 -32.09 -1.29
CA VAL A 129 -3.78 -32.53 -0.07
C VAL A 129 -5.09 -33.23 -0.47
N PRO A 130 -5.32 -34.49 -0.06
CA PRO A 130 -6.54 -35.21 -0.43
C PRO A 130 -7.79 -34.52 0.11
N GLY A 131 -8.77 -34.30 -0.78
CA GLY A 131 -10.04 -33.67 -0.41
C GLY A 131 -9.96 -32.15 -0.21
N PHE A 132 -8.87 -31.51 -0.62
CA PHE A 132 -8.73 -30.06 -0.58
C PHE A 132 -9.85 -29.40 -1.39
N TRP A 133 -10.51 -28.40 -0.80
CA TRP A 133 -11.69 -27.75 -1.39
C TRP A 133 -11.63 -26.23 -1.24
N VAL A 134 -12.48 -25.53 -2.00
CA VAL A 134 -12.54 -24.07 -2.05
C VAL A 134 -13.86 -23.59 -1.44
N THR A 135 -13.82 -22.49 -0.68
CA THR A 135 -15.02 -21.91 -0.07
C THR A 135 -14.98 -20.41 0.08
N GLU A 136 -16.15 -19.79 -0.04
CA GLU A 136 -16.37 -18.43 0.44
C GLU A 136 -16.59 -18.46 1.96
N GLY A 137 -15.95 -17.56 2.69
CA GLY A 137 -15.89 -17.59 4.15
C GLY A 137 -17.22 -17.70 4.86
N TRP A 138 -18.14 -16.78 4.57
CA TRP A 138 -19.45 -16.73 5.21
C TRP A 138 -20.27 -18.00 4.95
N ALA A 139 -20.06 -18.65 3.79
CA ALA A 139 -20.79 -19.84 3.38
C ALA A 139 -20.31 -21.09 4.15
N TRP A 140 -19.04 -21.12 4.57
CA TRP A 140 -18.53 -22.13 5.49
C TRP A 140 -19.01 -21.87 6.92
N TYR A 141 -18.64 -20.72 7.50
CA TYR A 141 -19.19 -20.20 8.75
C TYR A 141 -18.83 -18.73 8.95
N VAL A 142 -19.79 -17.96 9.47
CA VAL A 142 -19.60 -16.51 9.67
C VAL A 142 -18.64 -16.22 10.82
N ILE A 143 -17.66 -15.36 10.56
CA ILE A 143 -16.72 -14.80 11.55
C ILE A 143 -16.52 -13.31 11.30
N THR A 144 -16.02 -12.59 12.30
CA THR A 144 -15.73 -11.15 12.19
C THR A 144 -14.37 -10.83 12.77
N GLY A 145 -13.71 -9.79 12.25
CA GLY A 145 -12.41 -9.34 12.74
C GLY A 145 -11.26 -10.28 12.38
N ASP A 146 -11.34 -10.95 11.25
CA ASP A 146 -10.27 -11.78 10.68
C ASP A 146 -9.36 -11.00 9.71
N VAL A 147 -8.26 -11.63 9.31
CA VAL A 147 -7.22 -11.04 8.44
C VAL A 147 -7.62 -10.91 6.98
N ASN A 148 -8.46 -11.82 6.51
CA ASN A 148 -8.97 -11.85 5.15
C ASN A 148 -9.81 -10.62 4.86
N ASP A 149 -10.85 -10.43 5.67
CA ASP A 149 -11.79 -9.34 5.55
C ASP A 149 -11.14 -8.00 5.89
N TRP A 150 -10.21 -7.97 6.85
CA TRP A 150 -9.43 -6.76 7.15
C TRP A 150 -8.59 -6.30 5.97
N SER A 151 -7.83 -7.21 5.35
CA SER A 151 -6.91 -6.84 4.28
C SER A 151 -7.65 -6.24 3.08
N TYR A 152 -8.69 -6.94 2.65
CA TYR A 152 -9.49 -6.52 1.50
C TYR A 152 -10.38 -5.31 1.82
N GLY A 153 -10.93 -5.28 3.04
CA GLY A 153 -11.82 -4.25 3.53
C GLY A 153 -11.14 -2.92 3.82
N GLU A 154 -9.98 -2.90 4.45
CA GLU A 154 -9.37 -1.65 4.89
C GLU A 154 -8.37 -1.06 3.92
N TYR A 155 -7.60 -1.87 3.19
CA TYR A 155 -6.57 -1.35 2.28
C TYR A 155 -6.57 -1.98 0.89
N GLY A 156 -7.50 -2.91 0.62
CA GLY A 156 -7.72 -3.49 -0.70
C GLY A 156 -6.79 -4.64 -1.08
N GLY A 157 -5.96 -5.11 -0.14
CA GLY A 157 -5.12 -6.28 -0.32
C GLY A 157 -5.93 -7.58 -0.35
N ILE A 158 -5.60 -8.48 -1.28
CA ILE A 158 -6.34 -9.72 -1.47
C ILE A 158 -5.69 -10.85 -0.65
N ASP A 159 -6.02 -10.91 0.64
CA ASP A 159 -5.59 -12.00 1.53
C ASP A 159 -6.51 -13.22 1.39
N HIS A 160 -5.97 -14.43 1.52
CA HIS A 160 -6.72 -15.70 1.54
C HIS A 160 -6.32 -16.56 2.73
N THR A 161 -7.28 -17.24 3.34
CA THR A 161 -7.02 -18.21 4.40
C THR A 161 -6.81 -19.59 3.79
N VAL A 162 -5.66 -20.21 4.05
CA VAL A 162 -5.38 -21.58 3.63
C VAL A 162 -5.37 -22.48 4.85
N GLU A 163 -6.36 -23.35 4.97
CA GLU A 163 -6.37 -24.44 5.95
C GLU A 163 -5.51 -25.59 5.38
N VAL A 164 -4.29 -25.73 5.88
CA VAL A 164 -3.25 -26.57 5.26
C VAL A 164 -3.43 -28.06 5.54
N HIS A 165 -4.09 -28.42 6.65
CA HIS A 165 -4.23 -29.81 7.05
C HIS A 165 -5.30 -29.97 8.15
N VAL A 166 -6.07 -31.07 8.09
CA VAL A 166 -7.12 -31.41 9.05
C VAL A 166 -6.59 -31.63 10.48
N ASP A 167 -5.37 -32.16 10.60
CA ASP A 167 -4.65 -32.27 11.87
C ASP A 167 -3.78 -31.02 12.09
N LYS A 168 -4.12 -30.25 13.13
CA LYS A 168 -3.38 -29.05 13.56
C LYS A 168 -1.96 -29.34 14.05
N GLN A 169 -1.67 -30.59 14.38
CA GLN A 169 -0.36 -31.05 14.88
C GLN A 169 0.15 -32.22 14.04
N ALA A 170 0.07 -32.08 12.71
CA ALA A 170 0.56 -33.06 11.76
C ALA A 170 1.99 -33.50 12.10
N SER A 171 2.24 -34.81 12.01
CA SER A 171 3.55 -35.39 12.33
C SER A 171 4.58 -35.28 11.19
N ASP A 172 4.13 -35.00 9.97
CA ASP A 172 4.97 -34.85 8.76
C ASP A 172 4.77 -33.50 8.08
N TRP A 173 5.22 -32.42 8.74
CA TRP A 173 5.19 -31.08 8.16
C TRP A 173 5.96 -30.93 6.84
N PRO A 174 7.11 -31.61 6.61
CA PRO A 174 7.74 -31.61 5.29
C PRO A 174 6.85 -32.20 4.20
N GLY A 175 6.14 -33.29 4.49
CA GLY A 175 5.15 -33.88 3.57
C GLY A 175 4.01 -32.91 3.26
N VAL A 176 3.42 -32.29 4.28
CA VAL A 176 2.37 -31.28 4.11
C VAL A 176 2.88 -30.11 3.27
N ALA A 177 4.05 -29.56 3.59
CA ALA A 177 4.65 -28.47 2.82
C ALA A 177 4.89 -28.86 1.34
N ALA A 178 5.32 -30.09 1.07
CA ALA A 178 5.51 -30.58 -0.30
C ALA A 178 4.19 -30.64 -1.08
N GLN A 179 3.07 -30.93 -0.42
CA GLN A 179 1.74 -30.97 -1.04
C GLN A 179 1.22 -29.58 -1.45
N HIS A 180 1.66 -28.52 -0.76
CA HIS A 180 1.30 -27.12 -1.04
C HIS A 180 2.32 -26.38 -1.90
N TYR A 181 3.53 -26.93 -2.08
CA TYR A 181 4.68 -26.23 -2.66
C TYR A 181 4.37 -25.59 -4.01
N MET A 182 3.77 -26.33 -4.94
CA MET A 182 3.45 -25.81 -6.26
C MET A 182 2.29 -24.80 -6.24
N SER A 183 1.27 -25.02 -5.41
CA SER A 183 0.15 -24.08 -5.25
C SER A 183 0.61 -22.72 -4.72
N ILE A 184 1.49 -22.72 -3.71
CA ILE A 184 2.04 -21.49 -3.14
C ILE A 184 2.92 -20.76 -4.18
N LEU A 185 3.77 -21.51 -4.90
CA LEU A 185 4.65 -20.92 -5.89
C LEU A 185 3.88 -20.31 -7.08
N ASP A 186 2.85 -21.01 -7.56
CA ASP A 186 1.93 -20.50 -8.59
C ASP A 186 1.17 -19.27 -8.11
N PHE A 187 0.67 -19.26 -6.87
CA PHE A 187 0.02 -18.10 -6.27
C PHE A 187 0.91 -16.86 -6.32
N PHE A 188 2.15 -16.94 -5.82
CA PHE A 188 3.05 -15.78 -5.80
C PHE A 188 3.52 -15.36 -7.19
N GLU A 189 3.70 -16.29 -8.13
CA GLU A 189 4.02 -15.94 -9.52
C GLU A 189 2.90 -15.14 -10.20
N ASN A 190 1.64 -15.45 -9.87
CA ASN A 190 0.49 -14.86 -10.55
C ASN A 190 -0.09 -13.66 -9.82
N ALA A 191 0.11 -13.55 -8.50
CA ALA A 191 -0.28 -12.40 -7.70
C ALA A 191 0.33 -11.07 -8.19
N VAL A 192 1.46 -11.12 -8.91
CA VAL A 192 2.09 -9.93 -9.49
C VAL A 192 1.61 -9.58 -10.90
N SER A 193 0.75 -10.39 -11.52
CA SER A 193 0.13 -10.08 -12.83
C SER A 193 -0.98 -9.05 -12.68
N GLY A 194 -1.09 -8.12 -13.62
CA GLY A 194 -2.07 -7.04 -13.58
C GLY A 194 -1.46 -5.68 -13.82
N ILE A 195 -1.95 -4.67 -13.10
CA ILE A 195 -1.58 -3.27 -13.28
C ILE A 195 -0.69 -2.84 -12.12
N TRP A 196 0.45 -2.25 -12.43
CA TRP A 196 1.37 -1.69 -11.45
C TRP A 196 1.87 -0.33 -11.92
N GLY A 197 2.55 0.43 -11.07
CA GLY A 197 3.19 1.67 -11.48
C GLY A 197 3.46 2.56 -10.29
N THR A 198 3.79 3.83 -10.56
CA THR A 198 4.06 4.82 -9.52
C THR A 198 3.16 6.04 -9.65
N VAL A 199 2.80 6.67 -8.53
CA VAL A 199 2.23 8.01 -8.49
C VAL A 199 3.21 8.95 -7.80
N THR A 200 3.73 9.91 -8.57
CA THR A 200 4.72 10.87 -8.07
C THR A 200 4.32 12.30 -8.34
N ASP A 201 4.98 13.24 -7.68
CA ASP A 201 4.96 14.63 -8.07
C ASP A 201 5.88 14.90 -9.28
N GLY A 202 5.90 16.15 -9.75
CA GLY A 202 6.75 16.58 -10.85
C GLY A 202 8.25 16.55 -10.60
N TYR A 203 8.67 16.35 -9.34
CA TYR A 203 10.06 16.17 -8.93
C TYR A 203 10.39 14.71 -8.66
N GLY A 204 9.46 13.78 -8.96
CA GLY A 204 9.61 12.35 -8.73
C GLY A 204 9.44 11.93 -7.28
N GLN A 205 8.89 12.78 -6.40
CA GLN A 205 8.60 12.41 -5.02
C GLN A 205 7.32 11.58 -4.95
N PRO A 206 7.27 10.52 -4.12
CA PRO A 206 6.08 9.69 -3.99
C PRO A 206 4.88 10.47 -3.46
N LEU A 207 3.69 10.17 -3.97
CA LEU A 207 2.44 10.78 -3.51
C LEU A 207 1.50 9.72 -2.97
N ASP A 208 0.84 10.02 -1.85
CA ASP A 208 -0.29 9.22 -1.36
C ASP A 208 -1.47 9.34 -2.31
N ALA A 209 -1.71 8.28 -3.09
CA ALA A 209 -2.77 8.20 -4.05
C ALA A 209 -3.73 7.05 -3.76
N ASN A 210 -5.01 7.28 -4.07
CA ASN A 210 -6.00 6.23 -4.22
C ASN A 210 -6.10 5.83 -5.70
N LEU A 211 -5.98 4.53 -5.98
CA LEU A 211 -6.14 3.98 -7.32
C LEU A 211 -7.47 3.25 -7.43
N GLN A 212 -8.23 3.60 -8.46
CA GLN A 212 -9.46 2.93 -8.85
C GLN A 212 -9.24 2.29 -10.21
N VAL A 213 -9.33 0.95 -10.26
CA VAL A 213 -9.20 0.16 -11.48
C VAL A 213 -10.58 -0.37 -11.86
N THR A 214 -11.04 -0.01 -13.05
CA THR A 214 -12.36 -0.41 -13.56
C THR A 214 -12.16 -1.23 -14.83
N MET A 215 -12.64 -2.47 -14.83
CA MET A 215 -12.66 -3.30 -16.03
C MET A 215 -13.73 -2.78 -16.98
N TRP A 216 -13.43 -2.65 -18.27
CA TRP A 216 -14.44 -2.35 -19.29
C TRP A 216 -15.06 -3.65 -19.81
N ASP A 217 -16.31 -3.91 -19.46
CA ASP A 217 -17.09 -5.07 -19.90
C ASP A 217 -18.22 -4.70 -20.89
N GLY A 218 -18.27 -3.42 -21.31
CA GLY A 218 -19.29 -2.90 -22.23
C GLY A 218 -20.62 -2.49 -21.57
N GLY A 219 -20.67 -2.39 -20.22
CA GLY A 219 -21.84 -1.93 -19.45
C GLY A 219 -21.52 -0.92 -18.34
N ASP A 220 -22.39 -0.83 -17.32
CA ASP A 220 -22.17 -0.06 -16.08
C ASP A 220 -21.14 -0.78 -15.19
N SER A 221 -19.86 -0.75 -15.60
CA SER A 221 -18.80 -1.48 -14.90
C SER A 221 -18.50 -0.82 -13.54
N GLN A 222 -18.61 -1.60 -12.47
CA GLN A 222 -18.18 -1.17 -11.14
C GLN A 222 -16.65 -1.30 -11.02
N PRO A 223 -16.00 -0.40 -10.25
CA PRO A 223 -14.58 -0.54 -9.97
C PRO A 223 -14.30 -1.80 -9.16
N LEU A 224 -13.14 -2.40 -9.42
CA LEU A 224 -12.53 -3.35 -8.49
C LEU A 224 -12.29 -2.67 -7.13
N ARG A 225 -11.98 -3.45 -6.10
CA ARG A 225 -11.52 -2.88 -4.82
C ARG A 225 -10.33 -1.97 -5.09
N PHE A 226 -10.37 -0.79 -4.45
CA PHE A 226 -9.30 0.19 -4.56
C PHE A 226 -7.96 -0.43 -4.15
N CYS A 227 -6.86 0.13 -4.64
CA CYS A 227 -5.55 -0.04 -4.03
C CYS A 227 -4.94 1.33 -3.81
N ARG A 228 -3.83 1.40 -3.08
CA ARG A 228 -3.14 2.65 -2.78
C ARG A 228 -1.66 2.52 -3.01
N THR A 229 -1.01 3.66 -3.16
CA THR A 229 0.44 3.73 -3.22
C THR A 229 1.07 3.48 -1.87
N ASP A 230 2.25 2.90 -1.88
CA ASP A 230 3.21 3.01 -0.79
C ASP A 230 3.66 4.49 -0.70
N VAL A 231 3.59 5.12 0.48
CA VAL A 231 3.98 6.53 0.62
C VAL A 231 5.49 6.77 0.67
N THR A 232 6.29 5.72 0.84
CA THR A 232 7.75 5.80 0.83
C THR A 232 8.33 5.71 -0.59
N MET A 233 7.65 5.00 -1.49
CA MET A 233 8.13 4.70 -2.84
C MET A 233 7.21 5.21 -3.95
N GLY A 234 5.93 5.46 -3.64
CA GLY A 234 4.91 5.94 -4.57
C GLY A 234 4.37 4.85 -5.49
N ASP A 235 4.85 3.61 -5.35
CA ASP A 235 4.44 2.48 -6.17
C ASP A 235 3.13 1.86 -5.68
N TYR A 236 2.41 1.22 -6.60
CA TYR A 236 1.21 0.47 -6.31
C TYR A 236 1.13 -0.78 -7.20
N MET A 237 0.35 -1.75 -6.75
CA MET A 237 0.03 -2.96 -7.51
C MET A 237 -1.46 -3.29 -7.36
N LYS A 238 -2.13 -3.58 -8.47
CA LYS A 238 -3.47 -4.15 -8.51
C LYS A 238 -3.44 -5.44 -9.33
N PRO A 239 -3.56 -6.61 -8.69
CA PRO A 239 -3.68 -7.86 -9.41
C PRO A 239 -4.99 -7.87 -10.22
N THR A 240 -4.95 -8.38 -11.45
CA THR A 240 -6.12 -8.41 -12.33
C THR A 240 -6.11 -9.63 -13.25
N LEU A 241 -7.30 -10.11 -13.62
CA LEU A 241 -7.44 -11.05 -14.74
C LEU A 241 -7.15 -10.37 -16.09
N PRO A 242 -6.98 -11.12 -17.18
CA PRO A 242 -6.88 -10.53 -18.51
C PRO A 242 -8.12 -9.70 -18.85
N GLY A 243 -7.91 -8.52 -19.44
CA GLY A 243 -9.00 -7.60 -19.75
C GLY A 243 -8.50 -6.23 -20.17
N THR A 244 -9.45 -5.34 -20.46
CA THR A 244 -9.17 -3.93 -20.74
C THR A 244 -9.69 -3.10 -19.59
N TYR A 245 -8.87 -2.18 -19.09
CA TYR A 245 -9.15 -1.42 -17.88
C TYR A 245 -9.00 0.09 -18.09
N SER A 246 -9.71 0.84 -17.24
CA SER A 246 -9.42 2.24 -16.97
C SER A 246 -8.87 2.36 -15.55
N VAL A 247 -7.77 3.10 -15.41
CA VAL A 247 -7.07 3.32 -14.15
C VAL A 247 -7.19 4.80 -13.80
N THR A 248 -7.78 5.11 -12.65
CA THR A 248 -7.90 6.48 -12.16
C THR A 248 -7.11 6.65 -10.87
N ALA A 249 -6.17 7.59 -10.88
CA ALA A 249 -5.42 8.00 -9.70
C ALA A 249 -6.03 9.28 -9.11
N THR A 250 -6.23 9.28 -7.78
CA THR A 250 -6.69 10.45 -7.02
C THR A 250 -5.67 10.80 -5.95
N VAL A 251 -5.16 12.03 -6.00
CA VAL A 251 -4.29 12.61 -4.97
C VAL A 251 -5.01 13.81 -4.35
N SER A 252 -4.99 13.90 -3.03
CA SER A 252 -5.62 15.03 -2.31
C SER A 252 -5.06 16.36 -2.81
N GLY A 253 -5.95 17.32 -3.13
CA GLY A 253 -5.57 18.63 -3.65
C GLY A 253 -5.35 18.71 -5.17
N TYR A 254 -5.46 17.60 -5.90
CA TYR A 254 -5.35 17.57 -7.36
C TYR A 254 -6.63 17.05 -8.04
N PRO A 255 -6.94 17.50 -9.27
CA PRO A 255 -7.92 16.81 -10.11
C PRO A 255 -7.45 15.37 -10.40
N PRO A 256 -8.35 14.37 -10.39
CA PRO A 256 -7.97 12.99 -10.71
C PRO A 256 -7.47 12.87 -12.15
N GLN A 257 -6.55 11.93 -12.38
CA GLN A 257 -6.03 11.57 -13.70
C GLN A 257 -6.47 10.16 -14.05
N THR A 258 -6.82 9.92 -15.32
CA THR A 258 -7.30 8.61 -15.80
C THR A 258 -6.52 8.18 -17.04
N VAL A 259 -6.06 6.93 -17.06
CA VAL A 259 -5.56 6.23 -18.24
C VAL A 259 -6.58 5.16 -18.62
N SER A 260 -7.13 5.27 -19.83
CA SER A 260 -8.13 4.34 -20.37
C SER A 260 -7.48 3.33 -21.31
N ASP A 261 -8.24 2.29 -21.69
CA ASP A 261 -7.86 1.29 -22.69
C ASP A 261 -6.57 0.52 -22.35
N VAL A 262 -6.31 0.32 -21.05
CA VAL A 262 -5.16 -0.45 -20.55
C VAL A 262 -5.44 -1.94 -20.77
N ALA A 263 -4.87 -2.52 -21.82
CA ALA A 263 -5.00 -3.93 -22.14
C ALA A 263 -3.99 -4.78 -21.33
N VAL A 264 -4.50 -5.72 -20.54
CA VAL A 264 -3.73 -6.69 -19.75
C VAL A 264 -3.94 -8.08 -20.34
N ALA A 265 -2.88 -8.72 -20.82
CA ALA A 265 -2.92 -10.12 -21.25
C ALA A 265 -2.66 -11.10 -20.09
N ALA A 266 -2.90 -12.40 -20.31
CA ALA A 266 -2.62 -13.45 -19.33
C ALA A 266 -1.14 -13.45 -18.91
N GLY A 267 -0.91 -13.46 -17.59
CA GLY A 267 0.42 -13.43 -16.99
C GLY A 267 1.18 -12.10 -17.18
N GLN A 268 0.55 -11.06 -17.72
CA GLN A 268 1.21 -9.80 -18.01
C GLN A 268 1.15 -8.85 -16.81
N ARG A 269 2.26 -8.10 -16.61
CA ARG A 269 2.32 -6.91 -15.77
C ARG A 269 2.35 -5.67 -16.67
N VAL A 270 1.40 -4.75 -16.49
CA VAL A 270 1.30 -3.52 -17.28
C VAL A 270 1.58 -2.32 -16.38
N GLU A 271 2.59 -1.55 -16.73
CA GLU A 271 2.93 -0.33 -16.00
C GLU A 271 1.98 0.81 -16.39
N VAL A 272 1.36 1.44 -15.40
CA VAL A 272 0.55 2.64 -15.52
C VAL A 272 0.98 3.60 -14.41
N SER A 273 1.75 4.61 -14.76
CA SER A 273 2.30 5.58 -13.80
C SER A 273 1.67 6.95 -14.01
N PHE A 274 1.53 7.72 -12.93
CA PHE A 274 0.92 9.04 -12.91
C PHE A 274 1.88 10.07 -12.34
N VAL A 275 1.89 11.26 -12.94
CA VAL A 275 2.65 12.40 -12.43
C VAL A 275 1.69 13.54 -12.16
N PHE A 276 1.60 13.94 -10.90
CA PHE A 276 0.83 15.09 -10.46
C PHE A 276 1.77 16.29 -10.29
N GLY A 277 1.38 17.48 -10.72
CA GLY A 277 2.20 18.67 -10.51
C GLY A 277 3.22 19.00 -11.62
N VAL A 278 3.07 18.45 -12.83
CA VAL A 278 3.75 19.00 -14.04
C VAL A 278 2.69 19.50 -15.02
N GLN A 279 2.57 20.82 -15.17
CA GLN A 279 2.09 21.39 -16.43
C GLN A 279 3.23 21.28 -17.44
N GLY A 280 3.08 20.40 -18.45
CA GLY A 280 4.09 20.28 -19.49
C GLY A 280 4.07 19.00 -20.33
N SER A 281 2.90 18.38 -20.57
CA SER A 281 2.75 17.43 -21.69
C SER A 281 1.82 18.07 -22.74
N PRO A 282 2.18 18.07 -24.03
CA PRO A 282 1.36 18.69 -25.06
C PRO A 282 0.01 17.97 -25.14
N GLY A 283 -1.06 18.63 -24.68
CA GLY A 283 -2.42 18.09 -24.68
C GLY A 283 -3.39 18.70 -23.66
N SER A 284 -2.92 19.40 -22.62
CA SER A 284 -3.82 20.01 -21.63
C SER A 284 -4.11 21.48 -21.92
N GLU A 285 -5.18 21.77 -22.66
CA GLU A 285 -5.82 23.09 -22.59
C GLU A 285 -6.53 23.23 -21.24
N GLY A 286 -6.10 24.20 -20.43
CA GLY A 286 -6.79 24.59 -19.20
C GLY A 286 -5.90 24.62 -17.96
N GLY A 287 -4.82 25.41 -17.99
CA GLY A 287 -3.97 25.60 -16.82
C GLY A 287 -4.71 26.24 -15.65
N ARG A 288 -4.82 25.51 -14.53
CA ARG A 288 -5.07 26.05 -13.20
C ARG A 288 -3.89 25.67 -12.30
N TYR A 289 -3.34 26.65 -11.60
CA TYR A 289 -2.18 26.52 -10.72
C TYR A 289 -2.53 25.71 -9.46
N GLY A 290 -1.70 24.70 -9.10
CA GLY A 290 -1.89 23.83 -7.93
C GLY A 290 -1.52 24.49 -6.58
N PRO A 291 -1.69 23.80 -5.43
CA PRO A 291 -1.47 24.35 -4.09
C PRO A 291 -0.01 24.79 -3.84
N VAL A 292 0.24 25.51 -2.73
CA VAL A 292 1.58 26.02 -2.39
C VAL A 292 2.60 24.87 -2.26
N SER A 293 3.74 24.94 -2.95
CA SER A 293 4.81 23.92 -2.88
C SER A 293 6.19 24.53 -2.63
N LEU A 294 7.05 23.79 -1.92
CA LEU A 294 8.42 24.18 -1.58
C LEU A 294 9.37 22.97 -1.70
N GLY A 295 10.29 23.03 -2.65
CA GLY A 295 11.46 22.16 -2.78
C GLY A 295 12.74 22.89 -2.40
N ILE A 296 13.75 22.17 -1.92
CA ILE A 296 15.07 22.71 -1.61
C ILE A 296 16.15 21.76 -2.14
N SER A 297 17.03 22.24 -3.00
CA SER A 297 18.12 21.44 -3.55
C SER A 297 19.38 22.27 -3.81
N PRO A 298 20.59 21.77 -3.49
CA PRO A 298 20.84 20.54 -2.74
C PRO A 298 20.44 20.69 -1.26
N ASN A 299 20.16 19.59 -0.57
CA ASN A 299 19.87 19.57 0.86
C ASN A 299 20.16 18.16 1.44
N PRO A 300 21.18 17.96 2.31
CA PRO A 300 22.07 18.97 2.89
C PRO A 300 22.93 19.71 1.86
N SER A 301 23.38 20.92 2.21
CA SER A 301 24.22 21.73 1.30
C SER A 301 25.41 22.41 1.97
N SER A 302 26.56 22.35 1.29
CA SER A 302 27.79 23.09 1.60
C SER A 302 27.98 24.36 0.74
N GLY A 303 27.07 24.62 -0.20
CA GLY A 303 27.08 25.77 -1.12
C GLY A 303 25.67 26.34 -1.36
N PRO A 304 25.47 27.30 -2.28
CA PRO A 304 24.15 27.86 -2.52
C PRO A 304 23.05 26.81 -2.75
N VAL A 305 21.84 27.09 -2.26
CA VAL A 305 20.67 26.22 -2.41
C VAL A 305 19.62 26.88 -3.28
N THR A 306 18.94 26.10 -4.09
CA THR A 306 17.80 26.53 -4.88
C THR A 306 16.51 26.17 -4.15
N PHE A 307 15.70 27.18 -3.86
CA PHE A 307 14.32 27.03 -3.45
C PHE A 307 13.44 26.95 -4.69
N SER A 308 12.75 25.83 -4.88
CA SER A 308 11.74 25.65 -5.94
C SER A 308 10.36 25.90 -5.31
N CYS A 309 9.80 27.08 -5.53
CA CYS A 309 8.56 27.53 -4.92
C CYS A 309 7.43 27.57 -5.95
N SER A 310 6.21 27.19 -5.59
CA SER A 310 5.01 27.50 -6.39
C SER A 310 3.89 28.06 -5.52
N SER A 311 3.19 29.08 -6.01
CA SER A 311 1.97 29.60 -5.37
C SER A 311 0.95 30.14 -6.39
N PRO A 312 -0.36 29.88 -6.24
CA PRO A 312 -1.40 30.46 -7.11
C PRO A 312 -1.52 31.99 -7.05
N GLU A 313 -1.25 32.61 -5.91
CA GLU A 313 -1.52 34.03 -5.65
C GLU A 313 -0.30 34.79 -5.08
N GLY A 314 0.89 34.19 -5.17
CA GLY A 314 2.11 34.69 -4.53
C GLY A 314 2.20 34.24 -3.07
N CYS A 315 3.40 34.24 -2.51
CA CYS A 315 3.66 33.70 -1.17
C CYS A 315 4.92 34.34 -0.55
N ILE A 316 5.11 34.11 0.75
CA ILE A 316 6.32 34.52 1.47
C ILE A 316 7.12 33.27 1.78
N LEU A 317 8.37 33.24 1.33
CA LEU A 317 9.38 32.26 1.73
C LEU A 317 10.11 32.81 2.94
N GLU A 318 10.14 32.04 4.03
CA GLU A 318 10.87 32.35 5.25
C GLU A 318 11.83 31.22 5.59
N VAL A 319 12.98 31.54 6.17
CA VAL A 319 13.87 30.54 6.81
C VAL A 319 13.97 30.89 8.29
N PHE A 320 13.78 29.89 9.14
CA PHE A 320 13.82 29.99 10.60
C PHE A 320 15.03 29.24 11.16
N ASP A 321 15.68 29.80 12.16
CA ASP A 321 16.57 29.03 13.04
C ASP A 321 15.75 28.17 14.04
N LEU A 322 16.41 27.25 14.76
CA LEU A 322 15.76 26.36 15.73
C LEU A 322 15.09 27.09 16.91
N SER A 323 15.37 28.39 17.11
CA SER A 323 14.67 29.20 18.12
C SER A 323 13.34 29.77 17.61
N GLY A 324 13.00 29.52 16.34
CA GLY A 324 11.82 30.06 15.67
C GLY A 324 12.00 31.48 15.12
N ARG A 325 13.22 32.01 15.10
CA ARG A 325 13.50 33.35 14.59
C ARG A 325 13.71 33.30 13.07
N THR A 326 13.00 34.15 12.34
CA THR A 326 13.19 34.35 10.90
C THR A 326 14.58 34.94 10.60
N VAL A 327 15.40 34.19 9.88
CA VAL A 327 16.77 34.55 9.47
C VAL A 327 16.86 34.97 8.00
N TYR A 328 15.91 34.57 7.17
CA TYR A 328 15.78 34.97 5.76
C TYR A 328 14.30 35.09 5.38
N GLU A 329 13.97 36.01 4.48
CA GLU A 329 12.61 36.21 3.98
C GLU A 329 12.66 36.73 2.54
N SER A 330 11.78 36.23 1.67
CA SER A 330 11.61 36.71 0.31
C SER A 330 10.15 36.59 -0.14
N GLU A 331 9.67 37.61 -0.87
CA GLU A 331 8.41 37.52 -1.58
C GLU A 331 8.59 36.68 -2.86
N ILE A 332 7.65 35.78 -3.09
CA ILE A 332 7.60 34.93 -4.27
C ILE A 332 6.33 35.29 -5.05
N PRO A 333 6.46 35.71 -6.33
CA PRO A 333 5.29 36.06 -7.14
C PRO A 333 4.41 34.83 -7.41
N PRO A 334 3.16 35.03 -7.87
CA PRO A 334 2.32 33.94 -8.34
C PRO A 334 2.99 33.16 -9.47
N GLY A 335 2.81 31.83 -9.48
CA GLY A 335 3.44 30.90 -10.41
C GLY A 335 4.54 30.06 -9.76
N ALA A 336 5.33 29.38 -10.58
CA ALA A 336 6.50 28.61 -10.15
C ALA A 336 7.77 29.46 -10.32
N VAL A 337 8.62 29.48 -9.30
CA VAL A 337 9.84 30.28 -9.24
C VAL A 337 10.96 29.47 -8.61
N GLU A 338 12.14 29.54 -9.20
CA GLU A 338 13.37 29.08 -8.58
C GLU A 338 14.16 30.27 -8.04
N LEU A 339 14.61 30.16 -6.79
CA LEU A 339 15.39 31.18 -6.11
C LEU A 339 16.66 30.56 -5.54
N GLU A 340 17.81 30.99 -6.03
CA GLU A 340 19.10 30.61 -5.45
C GLU A 340 19.39 31.45 -4.20
N TRP A 341 19.84 30.80 -3.13
CA TRP A 341 20.18 31.41 -1.86
C TRP A 341 21.53 30.92 -1.34
N ASP A 342 22.43 31.85 -1.06
CA ASP A 342 23.83 31.61 -0.71
C ASP A 342 24.10 31.55 0.81
N PHE A 343 23.05 31.29 1.60
CA PHE A 343 23.02 31.28 3.07
C PHE A 343 23.13 32.65 3.73
N THR A 344 22.99 33.73 2.96
CA THR A 344 22.98 35.08 3.53
C THR A 344 21.66 35.33 4.27
N GLY A 345 21.73 35.45 5.59
CA GLY A 345 20.62 35.87 6.44
C GLY A 345 20.65 37.37 6.73
N ARG A 346 19.68 37.85 7.52
CA ARG A 346 19.51 39.27 7.88
C ARG A 346 20.74 39.90 8.56
N CYS A 347 21.57 39.11 9.24
CA CYS A 347 22.74 39.59 9.99
C CYS A 347 24.08 39.11 9.39
N GLY A 348 24.07 38.63 8.14
CA GLY A 348 25.22 38.04 7.47
C GLY A 348 25.04 36.55 7.20
N VAL A 349 26.13 35.90 6.80
CA VAL A 349 26.12 34.48 6.44
C VAL A 349 25.79 33.61 7.64
N LEU A 350 24.85 32.68 7.46
CA LEU A 350 24.40 31.78 8.51
C LEU A 350 25.42 30.65 8.77
N PRO A 351 25.58 30.19 10.03
CA PRO A 351 26.47 29.07 10.36
C PRO A 351 25.92 27.72 9.89
N SER A 352 26.77 26.70 9.88
CA SER A 352 26.35 25.31 9.69
C SER A 352 25.34 24.91 10.78
N GLY A 353 24.30 24.19 10.39
CA GLY A 353 23.21 23.84 11.29
C GLY A 353 21.91 23.48 10.60
N ILE A 354 20.89 23.23 11.42
CA ILE A 354 19.55 22.88 10.97
C ILE A 354 18.66 24.13 11.00
N TYR A 355 17.94 24.34 9.91
CA TYR A 355 16.99 25.42 9.70
C TYR A 355 15.67 24.83 9.20
N LEU A 356 14.61 25.64 9.25
CA LEU A 356 13.33 25.32 8.65
C LEU A 356 13.03 26.36 7.58
N ALA A 357 12.85 25.97 6.33
CA ALA A 357 12.30 26.85 5.30
C ALA A 357 10.79 26.64 5.24
N GLY A 358 10.03 27.71 5.27
CA GLY A 358 8.58 27.73 5.19
C GLY A 358 8.10 28.60 4.05
N LEU A 359 7.07 28.16 3.34
CA LEU A 359 6.37 28.94 2.33
C LEU A 359 4.92 29.10 2.80
N SER A 360 4.42 30.32 2.87
CA SER A 360 3.07 30.60 3.34
C SER A 360 2.28 31.48 2.36
N SER A 361 1.02 31.10 2.10
CA SER A 361 0.05 31.90 1.34
C SER A 361 -1.36 31.70 1.87
N ARG A 362 -2.02 32.79 2.29
CA ARG A 362 -3.45 32.89 2.66
C ARG A 362 -4.07 31.65 3.32
N GLY A 363 -3.41 31.10 4.35
CA GLY A 363 -3.92 29.99 5.17
C GLY A 363 -3.35 28.62 4.81
N GLU A 364 -2.59 28.51 3.72
CA GLU A 364 -1.77 27.34 3.38
C GLU A 364 -0.31 27.61 3.77
N SER A 365 0.35 26.61 4.35
CA SER A 365 1.77 26.67 4.66
C SER A 365 2.42 25.31 4.42
N VAL A 366 3.57 25.30 3.77
CA VAL A 366 4.43 24.14 3.63
C VAL A 366 5.79 24.46 4.23
N SER A 367 6.39 23.52 4.95
CA SER A 367 7.74 23.69 5.48
C SER A 367 8.62 22.48 5.17
N ARG A 368 9.91 22.71 5.10
CA ARG A 368 10.95 21.73 4.81
C ARG A 368 12.16 21.98 5.68
N LEU A 369 12.76 20.90 6.17
CA LEU A 369 14.04 20.95 6.86
C LEU A 369 15.11 21.43 5.89
N LEU A 370 16.02 22.28 6.33
CA LEU A 370 17.18 22.75 5.57
C LEU A 370 18.44 22.54 6.40
N VAL A 371 19.39 21.77 5.88
CA VAL A 371 20.63 21.44 6.57
C VAL A 371 21.81 22.12 5.85
N LEU A 372 22.49 23.01 6.58
CA LEU A 372 23.68 23.71 6.09
C LEU A 372 24.94 23.04 6.64
N GLU A 373 25.80 22.56 5.75
CA GLU A 373 27.04 21.85 6.04
C GLU A 373 28.24 22.63 5.51
N ARG A 374 28.61 23.72 6.17
CA ARG A 374 29.89 24.40 5.91
C ARG A 374 31.01 23.91 6.81
#